data_AF-A0A1C5MUT1-F1
#
_entry.id   AF-A0A1C5MUT1-F1
#
_cell.length_a   1.000
_cell.length_b   1.000
_cell.length_c   1.000
_cell.angle_alpha   90.00
_cell.angle_beta   90.00
_cell.angle_gamma   90.00
#
_symmetry.space_group_name_H-M   'P 1'
#
loop_
_entity.id
_entity.type
_entity.pdbx_description
1 polymer ?
#
loop_
_entity_poly.entity_id
_entity_poly.type
_entity_poly.pdbx_seq_one_letter_code
_entity_poly.pdbx_strand_id
1 'polypeptide(L)'
;MLGVDDEGNKFELAPDPMNEELQEQFKDIAAGKPETFTDQLKPILSNERLFFTDLYKAGVGEKIEDMFREMLAGPGAVRATIHKYVG
;
A
#
# COMPACT_ATOMS: atom_id res chain seq x y z
N MET A 1 0.63 8.06 -2.41
CA MET A 1 1.19 7.53 -1.14
C MET A 1 0.41 8.12 0.03
N LEU A 2 0.26 7.39 1.15
CA LEU A 2 -0.59 7.81 2.28
C LEU A 2 -0.02 8.97 3.10
N GLY A 3 1.31 9.17 3.11
CA GLY A 3 1.94 10.28 3.84
C GLY A 3 1.78 10.18 5.35
N VAL A 4 1.66 8.97 5.88
CA VAL A 4 1.63 8.66 7.32
C VAL A 4 2.65 7.57 7.64
N ASP A 5 3.32 7.68 8.77
CA ASP A 5 4.24 6.67 9.28
C ASP A 5 3.50 5.54 10.04
N ASP A 6 4.25 4.53 10.50
CA ASP A 6 3.69 3.37 11.24
C ASP A 6 3.11 3.77 12.62
N GLU A 7 3.41 4.96 13.13
CA GLU A 7 2.80 5.47 14.37
C GLU A 7 1.54 6.30 14.07
N GLY A 8 1.21 6.52 12.78
CA GLY A 8 0.10 7.34 12.32
C GLY A 8 0.41 8.84 12.22
N ASN A 9 1.68 9.24 12.36
CA ASN A 9 2.08 10.65 12.23
C ASN A 9 2.24 11.03 10.76
N LYS A 10 2.03 12.31 10.44
CA LYS A 10 2.28 12.84 9.10
C LYS A 10 3.76 12.65 8.72
N PHE A 11 3.98 12.07 7.56
CA PHE A 11 5.30 11.80 6.99
C PHE A 11 5.50 12.61 5.71
N GLU A 12 6.63 13.29 5.59
CA GLU A 12 6.99 14.02 4.37
C GLU A 12 7.49 13.05 3.30
N LEU A 13 6.79 13.01 2.17
CA LEU A 13 7.12 12.12 1.07
C LEU A 13 8.36 12.65 0.34
N ALA A 14 9.27 11.74 0.00
CA ALA A 14 10.35 12.04 -0.92
C ALA A 14 9.79 12.47 -2.30
N PRO A 15 10.52 13.30 -3.06
CA PRO A 15 10.10 13.68 -4.40
C PRO A 15 10.07 12.45 -5.32
N ASP A 16 8.87 12.07 -5.75
CA ASP A 16 8.61 11.00 -6.71
C ASP A 16 7.75 11.55 -7.87
N PRO A 17 8.12 11.30 -9.14
CA PRO A 17 7.34 11.74 -10.30
C PRO A 17 5.89 11.26 -10.33
N MET A 18 5.57 10.15 -9.64
CA MET A 18 4.24 9.57 -9.56
C MET A 18 3.44 10.02 -8.33
N ASN A 19 3.98 10.93 -7.50
CA ASN A 19 3.34 11.33 -6.24
C ASN A 19 1.91 11.81 -6.43
N GLU A 20 1.64 12.66 -7.41
CA GLU A 20 0.29 13.20 -7.66
C GLU A 20 -0.71 12.09 -8.00
N GLU A 21 -0.35 11.21 -8.93
CA GLU A 21 -1.17 10.07 -9.35
C GLU A 21 -1.43 9.11 -8.17
N LEU A 22 -0.39 8.74 -7.43
CA LEU A 22 -0.48 7.83 -6.28
C LEU A 22 -1.19 8.47 -5.09
N GLN A 23 -1.20 9.79 -4.94
CA GLN A 23 -1.97 10.49 -3.91
C GLN A 23 -3.44 10.50 -4.28
N GLU A 24 -3.78 10.83 -5.52
CA GLU A 24 -5.16 10.83 -6.00
C GLU A 24 -5.77 9.42 -5.91
N GLN A 25 -5.02 8.39 -6.29
CA GLN A 25 -5.47 7.00 -6.24
C GLN A 25 -5.68 6.49 -4.81
N PHE A 26 -4.93 6.99 -3.84
CA PHE A 26 -4.98 6.54 -2.44
C PHE A 26 -5.71 7.49 -1.50
N LYS A 27 -6.31 8.58 -2.01
CA LYS A 27 -6.91 9.64 -1.20
C LYS A 27 -7.98 9.16 -0.21
N ASP A 28 -8.67 8.08 -0.55
CA ASP A 28 -9.76 7.52 0.25
C ASP A 28 -9.29 6.47 1.26
N ILE A 29 -8.02 6.04 1.19
CA ILE A 29 -7.46 5.07 2.13
C ILE A 29 -7.03 5.79 3.41
N ALA A 30 -7.48 5.27 4.55
CA ALA A 30 -7.10 5.77 5.86
C ALA A 30 -6.42 4.69 6.70
N ALA A 31 -5.25 5.03 7.28
CA ALA A 31 -4.59 4.19 8.26
C ALA A 31 -5.47 4.01 9.51
N GLY A 32 -5.47 2.81 10.09
CA GLY A 32 -6.40 2.41 11.14
C GLY A 32 -7.81 2.07 10.66
N LYS A 33 -8.07 2.19 9.35
CA LYS A 33 -9.36 1.87 8.72
C LYS A 33 -9.19 0.96 7.49
N PRO A 34 -8.78 -0.32 7.66
CA PRO A 34 -8.54 -1.24 6.55
C PRO A 34 -9.74 -1.41 5.61
N GLU A 35 -10.96 -1.16 6.07
CA GLU A 35 -12.19 -1.20 5.27
C GLU A 35 -12.24 -0.14 4.17
N THR A 36 -11.46 0.93 4.28
CA THR A 36 -11.33 1.97 3.24
C THR A 36 -10.51 1.50 2.05
N PHE A 37 -9.70 0.45 2.24
CA PHE A 37 -8.93 -0.19 1.18
C PHE A 37 -9.78 -1.26 0.48
N THR A 38 -10.04 -1.05 -0.79
CA THR A 38 -10.76 -1.95 -1.68
C THR A 38 -9.85 -2.33 -2.85
N ASP A 39 -9.95 -1.63 -3.96
CA ASP A 39 -9.33 -1.98 -5.24
C ASP A 39 -8.25 -0.98 -5.67
N GLN A 40 -7.90 -0.03 -4.80
CA GLN A 40 -7.02 1.08 -5.17
C GLN A 40 -5.61 0.61 -5.55
N LEU A 41 -5.15 -0.60 -5.17
CA LEU A 41 -3.84 -1.11 -5.60
C LEU A 41 -3.87 -1.74 -6.99
N LYS A 42 -5.03 -2.14 -7.51
CA LYS A 42 -5.15 -2.86 -8.79
C LYS A 42 -4.41 -2.17 -9.94
N PRO A 43 -4.62 -0.87 -10.24
CA PRO A 43 -3.95 -0.22 -11.36
C PRO A 43 -2.42 -0.17 -11.25
N ILE A 44 -1.88 -0.17 -10.03
CA ILE A 44 -0.44 -0.12 -9.77
C ILE A 44 0.16 -1.53 -9.92
N LEU A 45 -0.45 -2.52 -9.26
CA LEU A 45 0.05 -3.89 -9.28
C LEU A 45 -0.10 -4.57 -10.65
N SER A 46 -1.06 -4.13 -11.47
CA SER A 46 -1.17 -4.57 -12.88
C SER A 46 -0.32 -3.75 -13.85
N ASN A 47 0.40 -2.72 -13.38
CA ASN A 47 1.16 -1.84 -14.27
C ASN A 47 2.47 -2.50 -14.73
N GLU A 48 2.42 -3.10 -15.92
CA GLU A 48 3.57 -3.74 -16.55
C GLU A 48 4.73 -2.78 -16.84
N ARG A 49 4.54 -1.45 -16.84
CA ARG A 49 5.65 -0.49 -16.94
C ARG A 49 6.44 -0.36 -15.64
N LEU A 50 5.80 -0.57 -14.49
CA LEU A 50 6.46 -0.50 -13.18
C LEU A 50 7.10 -1.84 -12.81
N PHE A 51 6.36 -2.94 -13.03
CA PHE A 51 6.75 -4.26 -12.55
C PHE A 51 7.23 -5.22 -13.65
N PHE A 52 7.28 -4.79 -14.92
CA PHE A 52 7.57 -5.60 -16.11
C PHE A 52 6.60 -6.77 -16.37
N THR A 53 5.64 -6.97 -15.47
CA THR A 53 4.60 -7.98 -15.53
C THR A 53 3.41 -7.53 -14.69
N ASP A 54 2.24 -8.09 -14.97
CA ASP A 54 1.05 -7.91 -14.16
C ASP A 54 1.15 -8.83 -12.94
N LEU A 55 1.20 -8.25 -11.74
CA LEU A 55 1.40 -9.01 -10.51
C LEU A 55 0.22 -9.92 -10.16
N TYR A 56 -0.98 -9.65 -10.69
CA TYR A 56 -2.11 -10.58 -10.56
C TYR A 56 -1.91 -11.80 -11.46
N LYS A 57 -1.46 -11.60 -12.70
CA LYS A 57 -1.10 -12.72 -13.59
C LYS A 57 0.07 -13.53 -13.05
N ALA A 58 1.00 -12.88 -12.35
CA ALA A 58 2.11 -13.54 -11.66
C ALA A 58 1.70 -14.27 -10.36
N GLY A 59 0.43 -14.17 -9.94
CA GLY A 59 -0.10 -14.87 -8.76
C GLY A 59 0.30 -14.26 -7.41
N VAL A 60 0.76 -13.01 -7.39
CA VAL A 60 1.19 -12.33 -6.15
C VAL A 60 0.37 -11.08 -5.80
N GLY A 61 -0.48 -10.61 -6.71
CA GLY A 61 -1.30 -9.40 -6.51
C GLY A 61 -2.18 -9.45 -5.26
N GLU A 62 -3.00 -10.51 -5.12
CA GLU A 62 -3.88 -10.68 -3.95
C GLU A 62 -3.09 -10.75 -2.63
N LYS A 63 -1.93 -11.43 -2.64
CA LYS A 63 -1.07 -11.52 -1.47
C LYS A 63 -0.53 -10.15 -1.03
N ILE A 64 -0.22 -9.27 -1.97
CA ILE A 64 0.23 -7.91 -1.69
C ILE A 64 -0.93 -7.09 -1.10
N GLU A 65 -2.14 -7.21 -1.65
CA GLU A 65 -3.32 -6.53 -1.11
C GLU A 65 -3.64 -6.98 0.32
N ASP A 66 -3.52 -8.28 0.62
CA ASP A 66 -3.71 -8.82 1.98
C ASP A 66 -2.67 -8.25 2.95
N MET A 67 -1.39 -8.27 2.58
CA MET A 67 -0.33 -7.66 3.40
C MET A 67 -0.59 -6.17 3.62
N PHE A 68 -0.99 -5.43 2.58
CA PHE A 68 -1.28 -4.02 2.69
C PHE A 68 -2.46 -3.74 3.61
N ARG A 69 -3.51 -4.58 3.56
CA ARG A 69 -4.65 -4.50 4.48
C ARG A 69 -4.24 -4.73 5.93
N GLU A 70 -3.33 -5.67 6.18
CA GLU A 70 -2.76 -5.89 7.52
C GLU A 70 -1.96 -4.68 8.00
N MET A 71 -1.16 -4.06 7.13
CA MET A 71 -0.38 -2.85 7.44
C MET A 71 -1.27 -1.63 7.76
N LEU A 72 -2.50 -1.59 7.24
CA LEU A 72 -3.46 -0.52 7.52
C LEU A 72 -4.18 -0.66 8.86
N ALA A 73 -3.96 -1.74 9.63
CA ALA A 73 -4.73 -2.03 10.84
C ALA A 73 -4.59 -0.96 11.94
N GLY A 74 -3.53 -0.16 11.93
CA GLY A 74 -3.32 0.94 12.87
C GLY A 74 -1.85 1.11 13.27
N PRO A 75 -1.58 1.88 14.34
CA PRO A 75 -0.21 2.10 14.79
C PRO A 75 0.54 0.81 15.11
N GLY A 76 1.78 0.68 14.61
CA GLY A 76 2.65 -0.48 14.75
C GLY A 76 2.30 -1.68 13.84
N ALA A 77 1.25 -1.56 13.02
CA ALA A 77 0.77 -2.65 12.17
C ALA A 77 1.73 -2.95 11.01
N VAL A 78 2.44 -1.95 10.49
CA VAL A 78 3.46 -2.17 9.45
C VAL A 78 4.57 -3.05 10.00
N ARG A 79 5.14 -2.68 11.16
CA ARG A 79 6.16 -3.49 11.84
C ARG A 79 5.66 -4.90 12.16
N ALA A 80 4.45 -5.03 12.70
CA ALA A 80 3.87 -6.32 13.03
C ALA A 80 3.71 -7.23 11.80
N THR A 81 3.24 -6.66 10.69
CA THR A 81 3.08 -7.37 9.41
C THR A 81 4.45 -7.84 8.89
N ILE A 82 5.48 -6.99 8.92
CA ILE A 82 6.83 -7.38 8.48
C ILE A 82 7.35 -8.56 9.31
N HIS A 83 7.26 -8.51 10.64
CA HIS A 83 7.69 -9.64 11.48
C HIS A 83 6.93 -10.93 11.21
N LYS A 84 5.61 -10.84 10.94
CA LYS A 84 4.78 -12.01 10.58
C LYS A 84 5.30 -12.73 9.33
N TYR A 85 5.77 -12.00 8.32
CA TYR A 85 6.17 -12.57 7.04
C TYR A 85 7.69 -12.81 6.89
N VAL A 86 8.52 -12.14 7.68
CA VAL A 86 9.99 -12.14 7.49
C VAL A 86 10.77 -12.68 8.69
N GLY A 87 10.21 -12.68 9.91
CA GLY A 87 10.86 -13.21 11.12
C GLY A 87 11.94 -12.29 11.68
#